data_AF-A0A3B9KF75-F1
#
_entry.id   AF-A0A3B9KF75-F1
#
_cell.length_a   1.000
_cell.length_b   1.000
_cell.length_c   1.000
_cell.angle_alpha   90.00
_cell.angle_beta   90.00
_cell.angle_gamma   90.00
#
_symmetry.space_group_name_H-M   'P 1'
#
loop_
_entity.id
_entity.type
_entity.pdbx_description
1 polymer ?
#
loop_
_entity_poly.entity_id
_entity_poly.type
_entity_poly.pdbx_seq_one_letter_code
_entity_poly.pdbx_strand_id
1 'polypeptide(L)'
;MFTEGTQQAYLGANEREHLWQVRENSNYLLSGALLGGEVIRVRLLRGIEGTQLLHSLQDNSAHLLRYQLADKGSGTLPYHSWIVARGDEEWSSSLTEAQVRAIIEPYLHGFAFTDTSLRLMRPLASKERIFGLGERTGTMNKRGQAFPIWNIDPHKGHNPQTETMYASIPFYLGLSNAAGSAYGVLVDHTGRTEMDIGKTDRNSVQMTVQGDSLV
;
A
#
# COMPACT_ATOMS: atom_id res chain seq x y z
N MET A 1 -19.13 0.24 -9.09
CA MET A 1 -18.73 -1.10 -8.59
C MET A 1 -17.23 -1.22 -8.79
N PHE A 2 -16.49 -1.85 -7.87
CA PHE A 2 -15.06 -2.07 -8.03
C PHE A 2 -14.81 -3.23 -9.02
N THR A 3 -13.84 -3.05 -9.90
CA THR A 3 -13.29 -4.11 -10.77
C THR A 3 -12.03 -4.66 -10.11
N GLU A 4 -11.92 -5.98 -9.98
CA GLU A 4 -10.70 -6.62 -9.47
C GLU A 4 -9.55 -6.42 -10.45
N GLY A 5 -8.37 -6.07 -9.93
CA GLY A 5 -7.14 -5.96 -10.71
C GLY A 5 -6.30 -7.21 -10.52
N THR A 6 -6.36 -8.12 -11.48
CA THR A 6 -5.53 -9.34 -11.45
C THR A 6 -4.29 -9.17 -12.30
N GLN A 7 -3.16 -9.72 -11.87
CA GLN A 7 -1.97 -9.75 -12.72
C GLN A 7 -2.20 -10.63 -13.96
N GLN A 8 -1.78 -10.14 -15.13
CA GLN A 8 -1.83 -10.85 -16.40
C GLN A 8 -0.46 -11.37 -16.82
N ALA A 9 0.50 -10.47 -16.90
CA ALA A 9 1.81 -10.74 -17.46
C ALA A 9 2.87 -9.89 -16.75
N TYR A 10 3.99 -10.52 -16.45
CA TYR A 10 5.17 -9.84 -15.96
C TYR A 10 5.84 -9.06 -17.11
N LEU A 11 6.13 -7.78 -16.88
CA LEU A 11 6.64 -6.85 -17.90
C LEU A 11 8.16 -6.69 -17.83
N GLY A 12 8.76 -6.92 -16.66
CA GLY A 12 10.19 -6.75 -16.42
C GLY A 12 10.49 -6.07 -15.10
N ALA A 13 11.78 -5.84 -14.86
CA ALA A 13 12.28 -5.09 -13.71
C ALA A 13 13.07 -3.86 -14.15
N ASN A 14 12.92 -2.76 -13.43
CA ASN A 14 13.82 -1.61 -13.49
C ASN A 14 14.46 -1.43 -12.11
N GLU A 15 15.76 -1.62 -12.02
CA GLU A 15 16.50 -1.71 -10.76
C GLU A 15 15.88 -2.75 -9.80
N ARG A 16 15.11 -2.29 -8.80
CA ARG A 16 14.43 -3.12 -7.78
C ARG A 16 12.92 -3.18 -7.95
N GLU A 17 12.38 -2.40 -8.87
CA GLU A 17 10.94 -2.30 -9.12
C GLU A 17 10.56 -3.28 -10.22
N HIS A 18 9.73 -4.26 -9.86
CA HIS A 18 9.20 -5.28 -10.77
C HIS A 18 7.80 -4.89 -11.19
N LEU A 19 7.46 -5.00 -12.48
CA LEU A 19 6.16 -4.60 -12.99
C LEU A 19 5.36 -5.74 -13.60
N TRP A 20 4.05 -5.66 -13.43
CA TRP A 20 3.07 -6.55 -14.03
C TRP A 20 1.92 -5.75 -14.66
N GLN A 21 1.43 -6.22 -15.80
CA GLN A 21 0.23 -5.70 -16.43
C GLN A 21 -1.01 -6.19 -15.69
N VAL A 22 -1.97 -5.30 -15.42
CA VAL A 22 -3.31 -5.68 -14.95
C VAL A 22 -4.14 -6.21 -16.12
N ARG A 23 -4.78 -7.37 -15.91
CA ARG A 23 -5.52 -8.11 -16.95
C ARG A 23 -6.74 -7.39 -17.46
N GLU A 24 -7.48 -6.78 -16.56
CA GLU A 24 -8.78 -6.18 -16.85
C GLU A 24 -8.66 -4.85 -17.58
N ASN A 25 -7.52 -4.16 -17.42
CA ASN A 25 -7.31 -2.85 -18.01
C ASN A 25 -5.83 -2.53 -18.19
N SER A 26 -5.41 -2.29 -19.44
CA SER A 26 -4.02 -1.98 -19.78
C SER A 26 -3.49 -0.68 -19.16
N ASN A 27 -4.40 0.22 -18.73
CA ASN A 27 -4.04 1.50 -18.11
C ASN A 27 -3.65 1.36 -16.63
N TYR A 28 -3.74 0.16 -16.06
CA TYR A 28 -3.37 -0.13 -14.69
C TYR A 28 -2.16 -1.04 -14.64
N LEU A 29 -1.24 -0.75 -13.73
CA LEU A 29 -0.04 -1.54 -13.49
C LEU A 29 0.00 -1.97 -12.04
N LEU A 30 0.43 -3.21 -11.84
CA LEU A 30 0.88 -3.69 -10.54
C LEU A 30 2.40 -3.56 -10.49
N SER A 31 2.90 -3.13 -9.34
CA SER A 31 4.33 -3.02 -9.12
C SER A 31 4.70 -3.58 -7.76
N GLY A 32 5.93 -4.05 -7.61
CA GLY A 32 6.46 -4.41 -6.31
C GLY A 32 7.98 -4.38 -6.24
N ALA A 33 8.48 -4.19 -5.02
CA ALA A 33 9.91 -4.13 -4.74
C ALA A 33 10.22 -4.71 -3.35
N LEU A 34 11.40 -5.32 -3.23
CA LEU A 34 11.98 -5.64 -1.93
C LEU A 34 12.72 -4.42 -1.38
N LEU A 35 12.26 -3.94 -0.24
CA LEU A 35 12.85 -2.82 0.50
C LEU A 35 13.64 -3.28 1.74
N GLY A 36 13.81 -4.59 1.92
CA GLY A 36 14.63 -5.19 2.96
C GLY A 36 14.37 -6.69 3.01
N GLY A 37 14.98 -7.40 3.96
CA GLY A 37 14.75 -8.85 4.15
C GLY A 37 13.31 -9.20 4.51
N GLU A 38 12.59 -8.26 5.16
CA GLU A 38 11.21 -8.46 5.63
C GLU A 38 10.25 -7.35 5.18
N VAL A 39 10.72 -6.42 4.32
CA VAL A 39 9.93 -5.27 3.87
C VAL A 39 9.67 -5.36 2.38
N ILE A 40 8.39 -5.45 2.02
CA ILE A 40 7.92 -5.53 0.64
C ILE A 40 7.02 -4.32 0.39
N ARG A 41 7.25 -3.65 -0.73
CA ARG A 41 6.31 -2.66 -1.28
C ARG A 41 5.54 -3.29 -2.43
N VAL A 42 4.23 -3.05 -2.48
CA VAL A 42 3.38 -3.37 -3.61
C VAL A 42 2.53 -2.17 -3.97
N ARG A 43 2.19 -2.01 -5.25
CA ARG A 43 1.49 -0.81 -5.72
C ARG A 43 0.47 -1.17 -6.78
N LEU A 44 -0.65 -0.46 -6.79
CA LEU A 44 -1.53 -0.35 -7.94
C LEU A 44 -1.46 1.08 -8.47
N LEU A 45 -1.11 1.20 -9.75
CA LEU A 45 -0.80 2.46 -10.41
C LEU A 45 -1.69 2.64 -11.64
N ARG A 46 -2.08 3.88 -11.92
CA ARG A 46 -2.71 4.29 -13.18
C ARG A 46 -2.24 5.67 -13.60
N GLY A 47 -2.71 6.14 -14.75
CA GLY A 47 -2.47 7.50 -15.21
C GLY A 47 -0.99 7.78 -15.52
N ILE A 48 -0.55 9.02 -15.27
CA ILE A 48 0.80 9.48 -15.62
C ILE A 48 1.89 8.67 -14.92
N GLU A 49 1.69 8.35 -13.63
CA GLU A 49 2.66 7.59 -12.84
C GLU A 49 2.88 6.18 -13.39
N GLY A 50 1.79 5.49 -13.75
CA GLY A 50 1.87 4.18 -14.42
C GLY A 50 2.59 4.26 -15.77
N THR A 51 2.24 5.24 -16.61
CA THR A 51 2.86 5.44 -17.93
C THR A 51 4.35 5.74 -17.82
N GLN A 52 4.75 6.62 -16.89
CA GLN A 52 6.16 6.96 -16.66
C GLN A 52 6.97 5.74 -16.21
N LEU A 53 6.39 4.93 -15.32
CA LEU A 53 7.04 3.72 -14.83
C LEU A 53 7.21 2.67 -15.94
N LEU A 54 6.19 2.48 -16.79
CA LEU A 54 6.29 1.60 -17.95
C LEU A 54 7.34 2.08 -18.96
N HIS A 55 7.40 3.39 -19.24
CA HIS A 55 8.45 3.95 -20.10
C HIS A 55 9.84 3.74 -19.51
N SER A 56 10.00 3.89 -18.19
CA SER A 56 11.29 3.69 -17.52
C SER A 56 11.86 2.27 -17.67
N LEU A 57 10.99 1.25 -17.82
CA LEU A 57 11.44 -0.12 -18.14
C LEU A 57 12.02 -0.22 -19.55
N GLN A 58 11.45 0.53 -20.50
CA GLN A 58 11.78 0.42 -21.92
C GLN A 58 13.08 1.14 -22.26
N ASP A 59 13.35 2.27 -21.60
CA ASP A 59 14.52 3.12 -21.85
C ASP A 59 15.61 3.03 -20.77
N ASN A 60 15.37 2.23 -19.71
CA ASN A 60 16.25 2.06 -18.55
C ASN A 60 16.51 3.38 -17.79
N SER A 61 15.60 4.35 -17.86
CA SER A 61 15.68 5.65 -17.19
C SER A 61 15.01 5.62 -15.80
N ALA A 62 15.63 4.93 -14.84
CA ALA A 62 15.12 4.80 -13.46
C ALA A 62 14.89 6.13 -12.71
N HIS A 63 15.47 7.22 -13.20
CA HIS A 63 15.41 8.55 -12.58
C HIS A 63 14.05 9.25 -12.72
N LEU A 64 13.15 8.75 -13.58
CA LEU A 64 11.83 9.34 -13.84
C LEU A 64 10.77 9.03 -12.78
N LEU A 65 11.05 8.13 -11.83
CA LEU A 65 10.15 7.81 -10.71
C LEU A 65 10.30 8.73 -9.51
N ARG A 66 11.16 9.74 -9.63
CA ARG A 66 11.30 10.80 -8.63
C ARG A 66 10.20 11.83 -8.89
N TYR A 67 9.50 12.25 -7.85
CA TYR A 67 8.56 13.37 -7.94
C TYR A 67 9.22 14.54 -8.70
N GLN A 68 8.55 15.04 -9.74
CA GLN A 68 8.88 16.36 -10.26
C GLN A 68 8.49 17.38 -9.20
N LEU A 69 9.46 18.21 -8.82
CA LEU A 69 9.18 19.36 -7.96
C LEU A 69 8.17 20.28 -8.66
N ALA A 70 7.48 21.14 -7.89
CA ALA A 70 6.52 22.09 -8.46
C ALA A 70 7.14 23.06 -9.49
N ASP A 71 8.46 23.22 -9.45
CA ASP A 71 9.26 24.00 -10.42
C ASP A 71 9.76 23.17 -11.63
N LYS A 72 9.33 21.91 -11.74
CA LYS A 72 9.77 20.93 -12.75
C LYS A 72 11.25 20.56 -12.68
N GLY A 73 11.94 20.94 -11.60
CA GLY A 73 13.30 20.50 -11.31
C GLY A 73 13.38 19.03 -10.92
N SER A 74 14.57 18.44 -10.99
CA SER A 74 14.84 17.10 -10.50
C SER A 74 14.84 17.08 -8.97
N GLY A 75 13.74 16.61 -8.39
CA GLY A 75 13.62 16.41 -6.95
C GLY A 75 14.28 15.13 -6.48
N THR A 76 14.80 15.16 -5.26
CA THR A 76 15.14 13.97 -4.46
C THR A 76 14.44 14.08 -3.12
N LEU A 77 13.11 14.13 -3.12
CA LEU A 77 12.35 14.00 -1.89
C LEU A 77 11.29 12.91 -2.04
N PRO A 78 11.09 12.18 -0.94
CA PRO A 78 11.01 10.73 -0.97
C PRO A 78 9.55 10.31 -1.02
N TYR A 79 9.35 9.01 -1.16
CA TYR A 79 8.22 8.32 -0.55
C TYR A 79 7.71 9.09 0.69
N HIS A 80 6.40 9.31 0.78
CA HIS A 80 5.80 10.04 1.91
C HIS A 80 6.12 9.35 3.25
N SER A 81 6.53 8.08 3.17
CA SER A 81 7.25 7.35 4.20
C SER A 81 8.76 7.35 3.97
N TRP A 82 9.51 7.91 4.93
CA TRP A 82 10.91 7.53 5.15
C TRP A 82 10.93 6.12 5.74
N ILE A 83 10.54 5.10 4.98
CA ILE A 83 11.19 3.80 5.20
C ILE A 83 12.58 3.97 4.62
N VAL A 84 13.45 4.62 5.39
CA VAL A 84 14.88 4.58 5.16
C VAL A 84 15.28 3.15 5.42
N ALA A 85 15.24 2.33 4.39
CA ALA A 85 16.08 1.15 4.31
C ALA A 85 17.52 1.62 4.06
N ARG A 86 18.06 2.36 5.03
CA ARG A 86 19.50 2.47 5.30
C ARG A 86 19.71 2.21 6.79
N GLY A 87 19.22 1.07 7.24
CA GLY A 87 20.05 0.27 8.13
C GLY A 87 21.18 -0.31 7.30
N ASP A 88 22.23 -0.74 7.97
CA ASP A 88 23.22 -1.74 7.55
C ASP A 88 22.64 -3.08 7.03
N GLU A 89 21.41 -3.08 6.50
CA GLU A 89 20.82 -4.22 5.82
C GLU A 89 21.73 -4.58 4.65
N GLU A 90 22.43 -5.70 4.79
CA GLU A 90 22.97 -6.44 3.68
C GLU A 90 21.80 -6.84 2.79
N TRP A 91 21.47 -5.96 1.85
CA TRP A 91 20.60 -6.28 0.74
C TRP A 91 21.10 -7.57 0.13
N SER A 92 20.25 -8.59 0.06
CA SER A 92 20.61 -9.86 -0.56
C SER A 92 20.81 -9.63 -2.06
N SER A 93 22.01 -9.19 -2.43
CA SER A 93 22.48 -9.09 -3.80
C SER A 93 22.58 -10.47 -4.48
N SER A 94 22.34 -11.53 -3.71
CA SER A 94 22.32 -12.92 -4.12
C SER A 94 20.98 -13.41 -4.69
N LEU A 95 19.89 -12.65 -4.57
CA LEU A 95 18.60 -13.09 -5.11
C LEU A 95 18.51 -12.82 -6.62
N THR A 96 18.20 -13.88 -7.36
CA THR A 96 17.82 -13.78 -8.78
C THR A 96 16.45 -13.11 -8.91
N GLU A 97 16.19 -12.50 -10.07
CA GLU A 97 14.89 -11.91 -10.40
C GLU A 97 13.73 -12.89 -10.19
N ALA A 98 13.90 -14.16 -10.55
CA ALA A 98 12.88 -15.19 -10.33
C ALA A 98 12.57 -15.40 -8.84
N GLN A 99 13.58 -15.35 -7.97
CA GLN A 99 13.38 -15.46 -6.52
C GLN A 99 12.69 -14.22 -5.95
N VAL A 100 13.08 -13.03 -6.41
CA VAL A 100 12.43 -11.77 -6.00
C VAL A 100 10.94 -11.78 -6.37
N ARG A 101 10.62 -12.19 -7.60
CA ARG A 101 9.23 -12.33 -8.05
C ARG A 101 8.44 -13.33 -7.21
N ALA A 102 9.01 -14.48 -6.89
CA ALA A 102 8.36 -15.47 -6.04
C ALA A 102 8.01 -14.95 -4.64
N ILE A 103 8.76 -13.98 -4.12
CA ILE A 103 8.47 -13.30 -2.85
C ILE A 103 7.36 -12.23 -3.02
N ILE A 104 7.37 -11.47 -4.12
CA ILE A 104 6.45 -10.33 -4.35
C ILE A 104 5.07 -10.78 -4.83
N GLU A 105 4.99 -11.70 -5.80
CA GLU A 105 3.75 -12.09 -6.47
C GLU A 105 2.61 -12.51 -5.50
N PRO A 106 2.87 -13.20 -4.37
CA PRO A 106 1.86 -13.47 -3.35
C PRO A 106 1.22 -12.23 -2.75
N TYR A 107 1.78 -11.03 -2.88
CA TYR A 107 1.23 -9.77 -2.36
C TYR A 107 0.54 -8.92 -3.44
N LEU A 108 0.54 -9.34 -4.70
CA LEU A 108 -0.07 -8.60 -5.83
C LEU A 108 -1.56 -8.92 -6.06
N HIS A 109 -2.20 -9.65 -5.15
CA HIS A 109 -3.64 -9.93 -5.21
C HIS A 109 -4.45 -8.96 -4.34
N GLY A 110 -5.78 -8.96 -4.50
CA GLY A 110 -6.70 -8.17 -3.67
C GLY A 110 -6.81 -6.69 -4.05
N PHE A 111 -6.08 -6.27 -5.09
CA PHE A 111 -6.22 -4.94 -5.67
C PHE A 111 -7.52 -4.84 -6.47
N ALA A 112 -8.18 -3.70 -6.39
CA ALA A 112 -9.38 -3.39 -7.15
C ALA A 112 -9.46 -1.89 -7.43
N PHE A 113 -10.21 -1.49 -8.45
CA PHE A 113 -10.30 -0.09 -8.86
C PHE A 113 -11.69 0.30 -9.38
N THR A 114 -11.95 1.60 -9.35
CA THR A 114 -13.01 2.31 -10.08
C THR A 114 -12.35 3.46 -10.85
N ASP A 115 -13.12 4.25 -11.59
CA ASP A 115 -12.60 5.44 -12.29
C ASP A 115 -11.94 6.46 -11.35
N THR A 116 -12.30 6.49 -10.07
CA THR A 116 -11.81 7.50 -9.11
C THR A 116 -11.06 6.92 -7.93
N SER A 117 -11.28 5.64 -7.60
CA SER A 117 -10.77 5.04 -6.37
C SER A 117 -9.98 3.77 -6.63
N LEU A 118 -8.97 3.54 -5.79
CA LEU A 118 -8.17 2.32 -5.74
C LEU A 118 -8.41 1.65 -4.39
N ARG A 119 -8.42 0.32 -4.38
CA ARG A 119 -8.66 -0.48 -3.18
C ARG A 119 -7.67 -1.63 -3.09
N LEU A 120 -7.25 -1.93 -1.88
CA LEU A 120 -6.55 -3.15 -1.53
C LEU A 120 -7.33 -3.92 -0.47
N MET A 121 -7.57 -5.20 -0.74
CA MET A 121 -8.17 -6.16 0.18
C MET A 121 -7.13 -7.17 0.64
N ARG A 122 -7.00 -7.33 1.95
CA ARG A 122 -6.14 -8.34 2.57
C ARG A 122 -6.97 -9.35 3.36
N PRO A 123 -6.66 -10.64 3.31
CA PRO A 123 -7.31 -11.64 4.15
C PRO A 123 -7.17 -11.28 5.63
N LEU A 124 -8.24 -11.45 6.40
CA LEU A 124 -8.27 -11.24 7.83
C LEU A 124 -8.65 -12.57 8.51
N ALA A 125 -7.65 -13.27 9.04
CA ALA A 125 -7.83 -14.60 9.60
C ALA A 125 -8.76 -14.60 10.82
N SER A 126 -9.30 -15.77 11.16
CA SER A 126 -10.15 -15.93 12.34
C SER A 126 -9.39 -15.56 13.62
N LYS A 127 -10.00 -14.73 14.46
CA LYS A 127 -9.44 -14.20 15.72
C LYS A 127 -8.18 -13.34 15.58
N GLU A 128 -7.75 -13.03 14.36
CA GLU A 128 -6.69 -12.05 14.12
C GLU A 128 -7.10 -10.69 14.67
N ARG A 129 -6.18 -10.02 15.38
CA ARG A 129 -6.40 -8.71 15.99
C ARG A 129 -5.61 -7.66 15.24
N ILE A 130 -6.23 -6.50 15.04
CA ILE A 130 -5.63 -5.39 14.31
C ILE A 130 -5.46 -4.22 15.27
N PHE A 131 -4.27 -3.63 15.31
CA PHE A 131 -3.89 -2.52 16.19
C PHE A 131 -3.21 -1.39 15.41
N GLY A 132 -3.07 -0.21 16.02
CA GLY A 132 -2.39 0.94 15.41
C GLY A 132 -3.37 1.96 14.82
N LEU A 133 -3.03 2.47 13.63
CA LEU A 133 -3.76 3.49 12.85
C LEU A 133 -3.70 4.90 13.45
N GLY A 134 -2.66 5.17 14.24
CA GLY A 134 -2.41 6.45 14.88
C GLY A 134 -3.37 6.74 16.02
N GLU A 135 -3.82 8.00 16.11
CA GLU A 135 -4.73 8.45 17.15
C GLU A 135 -6.16 8.04 16.82
N ARG A 136 -6.65 7.01 17.51
CA ARG A 136 -8.00 6.46 17.31
C ARG A 136 -8.69 6.25 18.64
N THR A 137 -9.94 6.70 18.73
CA THR A 137 -10.79 6.44 19.89
C THR A 137 -11.30 4.99 19.90
N GLY A 138 -12.06 4.63 20.93
CA GLY A 138 -12.69 3.31 21.03
C GLY A 138 -11.72 2.21 21.47
N THR A 139 -12.05 0.97 21.13
CA THR A 139 -11.27 -0.20 21.56
C THR A 139 -9.90 -0.26 20.89
N MET A 140 -8.91 -0.82 21.59
CA MET A 140 -7.56 -0.99 21.07
C MET A 140 -7.52 -1.91 19.84
N ASN A 141 -8.21 -3.06 19.91
CA ASN A 141 -8.43 -3.91 18.75
C ASN A 141 -9.45 -3.27 17.82
N LYS A 142 -9.02 -3.01 16.58
CA LYS A 142 -9.81 -2.33 15.54
C LYS A 142 -10.62 -3.29 14.67
N ARG A 143 -10.52 -4.62 14.89
CA ARG A 143 -11.38 -5.59 14.19
C ARG A 143 -12.86 -5.28 14.41
N GLY A 144 -13.63 -5.36 13.33
CA GLY A 144 -15.06 -5.07 13.26
C GLY A 144 -15.38 -3.58 13.08
N GLN A 145 -14.38 -2.72 12.91
CA GLN A 145 -14.56 -1.27 12.75
C GLN A 145 -14.26 -0.84 11.31
N ALA A 146 -14.89 0.25 10.90
CA ALA A 146 -14.55 0.96 9.68
C ALA A 146 -14.63 2.45 9.97
N PHE A 147 -13.64 3.19 9.47
CA PHE A 147 -13.47 4.62 9.72
C PHE A 147 -12.48 5.21 8.70
N PRO A 148 -12.57 6.52 8.44
CA PRO A 148 -11.58 7.22 7.65
C PRO A 148 -10.31 7.47 8.46
N ILE A 149 -9.16 7.37 7.79
CA ILE A 149 -7.90 7.97 8.22
C ILE A 149 -7.84 9.36 7.59
N TRP A 150 -8.24 10.36 8.36
CA TRP A 150 -8.28 11.75 7.94
C TRP A 150 -8.19 12.68 9.15
N ASN A 151 -7.24 13.62 9.14
CA ASN A 151 -7.11 14.57 10.24
C ASN A 151 -8.31 15.51 10.28
N ILE A 152 -8.92 15.62 11.45
CA ILE A 152 -9.93 16.64 11.75
C ILE A 152 -9.59 17.31 13.08
N ASP A 153 -10.13 18.50 13.31
CA ASP A 153 -10.30 19.06 14.66
C ASP A 153 -11.72 18.73 15.11
N PRO A 154 -11.95 17.64 15.88
CA PRO A 154 -13.30 17.28 16.27
C PRO A 154 -13.83 18.26 17.32
N HIS A 155 -15.16 18.43 17.39
CA HIS A 155 -15.76 19.28 18.42
C HIS A 155 -15.48 18.76 19.83
N LYS A 156 -15.48 19.66 20.83
CA LYS A 156 -15.31 19.29 22.25
C LYS A 156 -16.33 18.23 22.67
N GLY A 157 -15.86 17.25 23.46
CA GLY A 157 -16.69 16.13 23.91
C GLY A 157 -16.41 14.80 23.17
N HIS A 158 -15.17 14.61 22.69
CA HIS A 158 -14.70 13.35 22.11
C HIS A 158 -15.07 12.14 22.96
N ASN A 159 -15.52 11.08 22.30
CA ASN A 159 -15.97 9.87 22.96
C ASN A 159 -15.46 8.64 22.18
N PRO A 160 -15.69 7.41 22.69
CA PRO A 160 -15.28 6.19 22.01
C PRO A 160 -15.87 5.97 20.60
N GLN A 161 -16.85 6.78 20.18
CA GLN A 161 -17.48 6.75 18.86
C GLN A 161 -16.96 7.85 17.92
N THR A 162 -16.05 8.72 18.37
CA THR A 162 -15.42 9.73 17.51
C THR A 162 -14.53 9.03 16.47
N GLU A 163 -14.94 9.09 15.19
CA GLU A 163 -14.38 8.27 14.12
C GLU A 163 -12.91 8.59 13.78
N THR A 164 -12.52 9.86 13.86
CA THR A 164 -11.14 10.31 13.55
C THR A 164 -10.75 11.51 14.39
N MET A 165 -9.44 11.68 14.56
CA MET A 165 -8.82 12.65 15.47
C MET A 165 -7.75 13.46 14.74
N TYR A 166 -6.82 14.05 15.49
CA TYR A 166 -5.84 15.01 15.01
C TYR A 166 -4.71 14.38 14.20
N ALA A 167 -4.43 13.08 14.41
CA ALA A 167 -3.33 12.39 13.76
C ALA A 167 -3.77 11.19 12.88
N SER A 168 -3.21 11.15 11.68
CA SER A 168 -3.39 10.11 10.67
C SER A 168 -2.06 9.41 10.45
N ILE A 169 -1.96 8.19 10.97
CA ILE A 169 -0.81 7.31 10.76
C ILE A 169 -1.37 6.02 10.14
N PRO A 170 -1.40 5.88 8.80
CA PRO A 170 -2.03 4.75 8.11
C PRO A 170 -1.22 3.45 8.19
N PHE A 171 -0.78 3.11 9.40
CA PHE A 171 -0.02 1.92 9.73
C PHE A 171 -0.79 1.06 10.73
N TYR A 172 -1.00 -0.21 10.42
CA TYR A 172 -1.57 -1.17 11.37
C TYR A 172 -0.67 -2.39 11.58
N LEU A 173 -0.83 -3.02 12.73
CA LEU A 173 -0.22 -4.29 13.09
C LEU A 173 -1.30 -5.37 13.12
N GLY A 174 -1.10 -6.44 12.36
CA GLY A 174 -1.89 -7.67 12.46
C GLY A 174 -1.21 -8.66 13.40
N LEU A 175 -1.95 -9.20 14.35
CA LEU A 175 -1.45 -10.18 15.32
C LEU A 175 -2.32 -11.44 15.31
N SER A 176 -1.68 -12.58 15.02
CA SER A 176 -2.27 -13.90 15.09
C SER A 176 -1.62 -14.71 16.22
N ASN A 177 -2.28 -14.74 17.38
CA ASN A 177 -1.81 -15.56 18.50
C ASN A 177 -1.78 -17.06 18.16
N ALA A 178 -2.71 -17.52 17.32
CA ALA A 178 -2.79 -18.93 16.95
C ALA A 178 -1.63 -19.37 16.05
N ALA A 179 -1.16 -18.47 15.16
CA ALA A 179 -0.01 -18.72 14.29
C ALA A 179 1.32 -18.30 14.93
N GLY A 180 1.29 -17.58 16.06
CA GLY A 180 2.49 -17.02 16.68
C GLY A 180 3.18 -15.97 15.81
N SER A 181 2.42 -15.25 14.98
CA SER A 181 2.96 -14.31 13.99
C SER A 181 2.36 -12.92 14.11
N ALA A 182 3.13 -11.93 13.68
CA ALA A 182 2.72 -10.55 13.53
C ALA A 182 3.23 -9.97 12.20
N TYR A 183 2.53 -8.98 11.66
CA TYR A 183 2.97 -8.22 10.49
C TYR A 183 2.51 -6.77 10.60
N GLY A 184 3.15 -5.88 9.84
CA GLY A 184 2.75 -4.50 9.69
C GLY A 184 2.32 -4.19 8.25
N VAL A 185 1.35 -3.30 8.10
CA VAL A 185 0.97 -2.73 6.80
C VAL A 185 0.87 -1.22 6.95
N LEU A 186 1.63 -0.52 6.12
CA LEU A 186 1.55 0.92 5.93
C LEU A 186 0.87 1.17 4.57
N VAL A 187 -0.17 1.99 4.56
CA VAL A 187 -0.71 2.56 3.31
C VAL A 187 0.02 3.88 3.08
N ASP A 188 0.95 3.93 2.13
CA ASP A 188 1.77 5.11 1.87
C ASP A 188 1.01 6.13 1.00
N HIS A 189 -0.08 6.65 1.56
CA HIS A 189 -1.00 7.57 0.92
C HIS A 189 -1.33 8.72 1.87
N THR A 190 -1.11 9.96 1.42
CA THR A 190 -1.34 11.18 2.23
C THR A 190 -2.77 11.71 2.14
N GLY A 191 -3.53 11.28 1.14
CA GLY A 191 -4.94 11.59 1.04
C GLY A 191 -5.79 10.81 2.04
N ARG A 192 -7.09 11.08 2.00
CA ARG A 192 -8.06 10.38 2.83
C ARG A 192 -8.09 8.89 2.46
N THR A 193 -7.85 8.04 3.45
CA THR A 193 -7.92 6.59 3.31
C THR A 193 -9.12 6.04 4.07
N GLU A 194 -10.01 5.33 3.40
CA GLU A 194 -11.12 4.63 4.04
C GLU A 194 -10.66 3.24 4.47
N MET A 195 -10.70 2.95 5.77
CA MET A 195 -10.35 1.64 6.33
C MET A 195 -11.62 0.89 6.72
N ASP A 196 -11.72 -0.38 6.32
CA ASP A 196 -12.71 -1.34 6.82
C ASP A 196 -11.98 -2.59 7.30
N ILE A 197 -12.05 -2.88 8.60
CA ILE A 197 -11.28 -3.94 9.24
C ILE A 197 -12.25 -5.02 9.69
N GLY A 198 -12.88 -5.71 8.75
CA GLY A 198 -13.82 -6.77 9.08
C GLY A 198 -15.22 -6.31 9.48
N LYS A 199 -15.60 -5.06 9.20
CA LYS A 199 -16.95 -4.53 9.46
C LYS A 199 -17.91 -4.93 8.35
N THR A 200 -17.55 -4.68 7.10
CA THR A 200 -18.37 -5.05 5.92
C THR A 200 -18.22 -6.53 5.59
N ASP A 201 -16.99 -7.04 5.56
CA ASP A 201 -16.69 -8.46 5.37
C ASP A 201 -15.71 -8.92 6.44
N ARG A 202 -16.17 -9.81 7.34
CA ARG A 202 -15.41 -10.26 8.52
C ARG A 202 -14.10 -10.97 8.20
N ASN A 203 -13.88 -11.35 6.94
CA ASN A 203 -12.69 -12.07 6.48
C ASN A 203 -11.73 -11.19 5.69
N SER A 204 -11.93 -9.87 5.63
CA SER A 204 -11.01 -8.95 4.95
C SER A 204 -10.74 -7.64 5.71
N VAL A 205 -9.54 -7.12 5.49
CA VAL A 205 -9.19 -5.70 5.71
C VAL A 205 -9.20 -5.01 4.36
N GLN A 206 -9.95 -3.93 4.22
CA GLN A 206 -10.07 -3.15 3.01
C GLN A 206 -9.49 -1.74 3.25
N MET A 207 -8.61 -1.33 2.35
CA MET A 207 -7.99 0.00 2.32
C MET A 207 -8.39 0.65 1.00
N THR A 208 -9.12 1.77 1.03
CA THR A 208 -9.55 2.47 -0.19
C THR A 208 -9.04 3.90 -0.19
N VAL A 209 -8.47 4.33 -1.31
CA VAL A 209 -7.96 5.69 -1.53
C VAL A 209 -8.54 6.26 -2.82
N GLN A 210 -8.53 7.59 -2.95
CA GLN A 210 -8.78 8.26 -4.22
C GLN A 210 -7.46 8.68 -4.87
N GLY A 211 -7.42 8.68 -6.20
CA GLY A 211 -6.24 9.09 -6.96
C GLY A 211 -5.64 7.94 -7.77
N ASP A 212 -4.40 8.14 -8.21
CA ASP A 212 -3.79 7.32 -9.26
C ASP A 212 -2.78 6.29 -8.75
N SER A 213 -2.54 6.28 -7.44
CA SER A 213 -1.55 5.42 -6.80
C SER A 213 -2.06 4.96 -5.44
N LEU A 214 -2.02 3.64 -5.24
CA LEU A 214 -2.19 2.98 -3.95
C LEU A 214 -0.92 2.18 -3.69
N VAL A 215 -0.21 2.55 -2.62
CA VAL A 215 1.07 1.99 -2.19
C VAL A 215 0.89 1.33 -0.82
#